data_AF-A0A286A748-F1
#
_entry.id   AF-A0A286A748-F1
#
_cell.length_a   1.000
_cell.length_b   1.000
_cell.length_c   1.000
_cell.angle_alpha   90.00
_cell.angle_beta   90.00
_cell.angle_gamma   90.00
#
_symmetry.space_group_name_H-M   'P 1'
#
loop_
_entity.id
_entity.type
_entity.pdbx_description
1 polymer ?
#
loop_
_entity_poly.entity_id
_entity_poly.type
_entity_poly.pdbx_seq_one_letter_code
_entity_poly.pdbx_strand_id
1 'polypeptide(L)'
;MDVRFIEKFELLKQIDEVKDLAIKRQRGLQFEELINDIFEDETTLLKRGYHSNDNRSEQVDGAVEIWNRVLLVEVKWVKSNLAASELFSFIGKIENKFQGTLGIFISRTKLSENFISALNRGRRQNVIVIHGDDIDLIFQVGSPPLSKYIEHCLKLFSYDTMVHYPYEDFVKGYQPPEELVEKARFEEREFITSYLNRKDDVPIEELRAAYYKLSTAIRKGVFVYVLTNIDRVWFSQKGVKLSHLVNNYLKFFTIIDPFGPEINGTEELYFGEKLPSFFTLYALEEIAGLYIKRYPSISNLVKVSFESKMVEQLKEAGKFNNEVKQRAISSFIELMWDQFETATHDALKEVFIYIELDSFLNPELPQKQFARKLLTEGMITREWLENWLQSKLPDYLRAFSKSYDVVRQFYLSFGKLAPYLGMDEHELLSYLEESLALLTNKRND
;
A
#
# COMPACT_ATOMS: atom_id res chain seq x y z
N MET A 1 -10.15 -10.44 9.90
CA MET A 1 -10.59 -11.39 8.87
C MET A 1 -9.41 -12.21 8.36
N ASP A 2 -9.57 -13.53 8.20
CA ASP A 2 -8.55 -14.40 7.58
C ASP A 2 -8.44 -14.09 6.07
N VAL A 3 -7.21 -14.11 5.55
CA VAL A 3 -6.89 -13.83 4.14
C VAL A 3 -7.62 -14.77 3.20
N ARG A 4 -7.80 -16.04 3.58
CA ARG A 4 -8.51 -17.03 2.77
C ARG A 4 -9.95 -16.59 2.46
N PHE A 5 -10.60 -15.89 3.39
CA PHE A 5 -11.95 -15.37 3.17
C PHE A 5 -11.95 -14.11 2.30
N ILE A 6 -10.94 -13.25 2.46
CA ILE A 6 -10.74 -12.06 1.64
C ILE A 6 -10.51 -12.46 0.18
N GLU A 7 -9.61 -13.42 -0.07
CA GLU A 7 -9.34 -13.94 -1.42
C GLU A 7 -10.60 -14.52 -2.06
N LYS A 8 -11.35 -15.35 -1.34
CA LYS A 8 -12.64 -15.87 -1.82
C LYS A 8 -13.61 -14.73 -2.15
N PHE A 9 -13.69 -13.69 -1.31
CA PHE A 9 -14.57 -12.54 -1.55
C PHE A 9 -14.18 -11.74 -2.79
N GLU A 10 -12.88 -11.49 -2.99
CA GLU A 10 -12.39 -10.79 -4.18
C GLU A 10 -12.65 -11.57 -5.47
N LEU A 11 -12.52 -12.91 -5.44
CA LEU A 11 -12.92 -13.76 -6.56
C LEU A 11 -14.41 -13.62 -6.89
N LEU A 12 -15.28 -13.54 -5.86
CA LEU A 12 -16.71 -13.33 -6.07
C LEU A 12 -17.03 -11.95 -6.65
N LYS A 13 -16.25 -10.91 -6.29
CA LYS A 13 -16.39 -9.55 -6.85
C LYS A 13 -16.07 -9.51 -8.35
N GLN A 14 -15.09 -10.28 -8.81
CA GLN A 14 -14.75 -10.36 -10.24
C GLN A 14 -15.91 -10.92 -11.10
N ILE A 15 -16.82 -11.68 -10.49
CA ILE A 15 -18.01 -12.24 -11.16
C ILE A 15 -19.14 -11.19 -11.28
N ASP A 16 -19.03 -10.02 -10.60
CA ASP A 16 -20.14 -9.06 -10.49
C ASP A 16 -20.57 -8.40 -11.80
N GLU A 17 -19.67 -8.33 -12.78
CA GLU A 17 -19.93 -7.75 -14.10
C GLU A 17 -20.64 -8.72 -15.07
N VAL A 18 -20.75 -10.01 -14.71
CA VAL A 18 -21.35 -11.03 -15.58
C VAL A 18 -22.87 -10.86 -15.66
N LYS A 19 -23.44 -10.84 -16.87
CA LYS A 19 -24.90 -10.66 -17.06
C LYS A 19 -25.73 -11.91 -16.77
N ASP A 20 -25.14 -13.09 -16.93
CA ASP A 20 -25.80 -14.41 -16.80
C ASP A 20 -26.45 -14.62 -15.42
N LEU A 21 -27.70 -15.07 -15.41
CA LEU A 21 -28.49 -15.30 -14.21
C LEU A 21 -28.06 -16.55 -13.43
N ALA A 22 -27.63 -17.61 -14.11
CA ALA A 22 -27.16 -18.83 -13.45
C ALA A 22 -25.87 -18.55 -12.67
N ILE A 23 -24.96 -17.79 -13.29
CA ILE A 23 -23.70 -17.36 -12.67
C ILE A 23 -23.97 -16.45 -11.45
N LYS A 24 -24.91 -15.51 -11.55
CA LYS A 24 -25.32 -14.68 -10.40
C LYS A 24 -25.89 -15.49 -9.24
N ARG A 25 -26.73 -16.49 -9.55
CA ARG A 25 -27.30 -17.38 -8.54
C ARG A 25 -26.22 -18.19 -7.84
N GLN A 26 -25.29 -18.76 -8.61
CA GLN A 26 -24.15 -19.49 -8.07
C GLN A 26 -23.27 -18.60 -7.17
N ARG A 27 -22.97 -17.38 -7.61
CA ARG A 27 -22.23 -16.40 -6.79
C ARG A 27 -22.95 -16.10 -5.47
N GLY A 28 -24.27 -15.93 -5.51
CA GLY A 28 -25.07 -15.72 -4.30
C GLY A 28 -24.92 -16.86 -3.30
N LEU A 29 -24.99 -18.11 -3.78
CA LEU A 29 -24.77 -19.31 -2.96
C LEU A 29 -23.34 -19.38 -2.40
N GLN A 30 -22.34 -19.08 -3.22
CA GLN A 30 -20.95 -19.05 -2.76
C GLN A 30 -20.69 -17.97 -1.71
N PHE A 31 -21.41 -16.85 -1.78
CA PHE A 31 -21.33 -15.81 -0.75
C PHE A 31 -22.01 -16.23 0.55
N GLU A 32 -23.16 -16.90 0.48
CA GLU A 32 -23.78 -17.55 1.64
C GLU A 32 -22.82 -18.55 2.30
N GLU A 33 -22.18 -19.42 1.51
CA GLU A 33 -21.18 -20.36 2.01
C GLU A 33 -19.99 -19.65 2.64
N LEU A 34 -19.50 -18.57 2.04
CA LEU A 34 -18.39 -17.78 2.58
C LEU A 34 -18.74 -17.15 3.93
N ILE A 35 -19.96 -16.63 4.10
CA ILE A 35 -20.42 -16.08 5.38
C ILE A 35 -20.55 -17.18 6.43
N ASN A 36 -21.07 -18.36 6.05
CA ASN A 36 -21.14 -19.51 6.94
C ASN A 36 -19.73 -20.01 7.33
N ASP A 37 -18.77 -20.03 6.41
CA ASP A 37 -17.37 -20.36 6.68
C ASP A 37 -16.77 -19.40 7.74
N ILE A 38 -17.09 -18.10 7.66
CA ILE A 38 -16.66 -17.11 8.67
C ILE A 38 -17.24 -17.43 10.04
N PHE A 39 -18.55 -17.68 10.13
CA PHE A 39 -19.18 -18.02 11.42
C PHE A 39 -18.66 -19.33 12.00
N GLU A 40 -18.29 -20.30 11.15
CA GLU A 40 -17.68 -21.56 11.56
C GLU A 40 -16.27 -21.35 12.12
N ASP A 41 -15.44 -20.55 11.44
CA ASP A 41 -14.10 -20.17 11.90
C ASP A 41 -14.15 -19.38 13.22
N GLU A 42 -15.17 -18.54 13.39
CA GLU A 42 -15.43 -17.81 14.63
C GLU A 42 -16.11 -18.67 15.71
N THR A 43 -16.37 -19.96 15.46
CA THR A 43 -17.01 -20.92 16.38
C THR A 43 -18.42 -20.54 16.83
N THR A 44 -19.13 -19.77 16.01
CA THR A 44 -20.50 -19.30 16.29
C THR A 44 -21.57 -19.99 15.44
N LEU A 45 -21.17 -20.73 14.40
CA LEU A 45 -22.10 -21.42 13.51
C LEU A 45 -22.79 -22.60 14.22
N LEU A 46 -24.12 -22.60 14.24
CA LEU A 46 -24.94 -23.74 14.69
C LEU A 46 -25.32 -24.64 13.52
N LYS A 47 -25.71 -24.04 12.38
CA LYS A 47 -26.18 -24.77 11.20
C LYS A 47 -25.98 -23.96 9.93
N ARG A 48 -25.42 -24.58 8.89
CA ARG A 48 -25.42 -24.06 7.51
C ARG A 48 -26.83 -24.08 6.90
N GLY A 49 -27.00 -23.52 5.69
CA GLY A 49 -28.27 -23.43 4.98
C GLY A 49 -29.14 -24.70 5.05
N TYR A 50 -30.41 -24.55 5.43
CA TYR A 50 -31.32 -25.65 5.70
C TYR A 50 -32.79 -25.32 5.43
N HIS A 51 -33.59 -26.36 5.22
CA HIS A 51 -35.06 -26.28 5.20
C HIS A 51 -35.63 -26.61 6.58
N SER A 52 -36.73 -25.96 6.96
CA SER A 52 -37.48 -26.34 8.18
C SER A 52 -38.02 -27.78 8.09
N ASN A 53 -38.30 -28.39 9.25
CA ASN A 53 -38.59 -29.82 9.44
C ASN A 53 -39.76 -30.39 8.60
N ASP A 54 -40.58 -29.55 7.98
CA ASP A 54 -41.67 -29.97 7.09
C ASP A 54 -41.23 -30.15 5.62
N ASN A 55 -39.96 -29.90 5.29
CA ASN A 55 -39.35 -30.03 3.95
C ASN A 55 -40.13 -29.31 2.82
N ARG A 56 -41.03 -28.38 3.17
CA ARG A 56 -42.00 -27.81 2.21
C ARG A 56 -42.19 -26.30 2.28
N SER A 57 -41.73 -25.56 3.30
CA SER A 57 -42.20 -24.17 3.45
C SER A 57 -41.13 -23.06 3.49
N GLU A 58 -39.98 -23.20 4.17
CA GLU A 58 -39.02 -22.06 4.27
C GLU A 58 -37.54 -22.52 4.30
N GLN A 59 -36.73 -22.01 3.37
CA GLN A 59 -35.26 -22.10 3.38
C GLN A 59 -34.68 -20.97 4.26
N VAL A 60 -33.71 -21.30 5.09
CA VAL A 60 -32.90 -20.36 5.87
C VAL A 60 -31.44 -20.59 5.51
N ASP A 61 -30.66 -19.52 5.33
CA ASP A 61 -29.30 -19.58 4.79
C ASP A 61 -28.25 -19.96 5.86
N GLY A 62 -28.59 -19.78 7.14
CA GLY A 62 -27.79 -20.26 8.27
C GLY A 62 -28.42 -19.97 9.63
N ALA A 63 -27.82 -20.53 10.68
CA ALA A 63 -28.14 -20.22 12.07
C ALA A 63 -26.85 -20.15 12.89
N VAL A 64 -26.75 -19.13 13.75
CA VAL A 64 -25.58 -18.87 14.60
C VAL A 64 -25.99 -18.63 16.04
N GLU A 65 -25.09 -18.90 16.97
CA GLU A 65 -25.20 -18.48 18.36
C GLU A 65 -24.17 -17.40 18.66
N ILE A 66 -24.65 -16.20 18.98
CA ILE A 66 -23.80 -15.06 19.35
C ILE A 66 -24.40 -14.43 20.59
N TRP A 67 -23.58 -14.20 21.62
CA TRP A 67 -24.02 -13.61 22.88
C TRP A 67 -25.20 -14.38 23.53
N ASN A 68 -25.15 -15.71 23.49
CA ASN A 68 -26.18 -16.63 23.98
C ASN A 68 -27.57 -16.37 23.37
N ARG A 69 -27.60 -15.87 22.13
CA ARG A 69 -28.82 -15.68 21.32
C ARG A 69 -28.67 -16.47 20.04
N VAL A 70 -29.74 -17.17 19.66
CA VAL A 70 -29.82 -17.83 18.35
C VAL A 70 -30.30 -16.81 17.34
N LEU A 71 -29.53 -16.64 16.26
CA LEU A 71 -29.88 -15.78 15.13
C LEU A 71 -29.98 -16.59 13.86
N LEU A 72 -31.06 -16.42 13.11
CA LEU A 72 -31.14 -16.89 11.74
C LEU A 72 -30.35 -15.95 10.83
N VAL A 73 -29.74 -16.48 9.79
CA VAL A 73 -28.97 -15.70 8.80
C VAL A 73 -29.68 -15.76 7.46
N GLU A 74 -29.80 -14.61 6.81
CA GLU A 74 -30.22 -14.48 5.41
C GLU A 74 -29.17 -13.63 4.67
N VAL A 75 -28.69 -14.12 3.53
CA VAL A 75 -27.61 -13.49 2.77
C VAL A 75 -28.08 -13.18 1.36
N LYS A 76 -27.84 -11.95 0.87
CA LYS A 76 -28.20 -11.51 -0.48
C LYS A 76 -27.02 -10.87 -1.20
N TRP A 77 -26.79 -11.30 -2.44
CA TRP A 77 -25.92 -10.61 -3.40
C TRP A 77 -26.68 -10.35 -4.71
N VAL A 78 -27.61 -9.41 -4.64
CA VAL A 78 -28.48 -8.97 -5.74
C VAL A 78 -28.36 -7.46 -5.95
N LYS A 79 -29.01 -6.88 -6.96
CA LYS A 79 -28.94 -5.43 -7.23
C LYS A 79 -29.71 -4.61 -6.18
N SER A 80 -29.38 -3.32 -6.07
CA SER A 80 -29.80 -2.37 -5.02
C SER A 80 -31.30 -2.12 -4.86
N ASN A 81 -32.17 -2.70 -5.69
CA ASN A 81 -33.62 -2.50 -5.68
C ASN A 81 -34.37 -3.59 -4.88
N LEU A 82 -33.77 -4.14 -3.83
CA LEU A 82 -34.40 -5.15 -2.99
C LEU A 82 -35.70 -4.60 -2.36
N ALA A 83 -36.80 -5.32 -2.55
CA ALA A 83 -38.10 -4.93 -2.02
C ALA A 83 -38.20 -5.19 -0.51
N ALA A 84 -38.92 -4.33 0.23
CA ALA A 84 -39.16 -4.52 1.67
C ALA A 84 -39.91 -5.84 1.99
N SER A 85 -40.60 -6.43 1.00
CA SER A 85 -41.22 -7.75 1.12
C SER A 85 -40.22 -8.87 1.44
N GLU A 86 -38.97 -8.76 0.98
CA GLU A 86 -37.91 -9.72 1.32
C GLU A 86 -37.58 -9.68 2.81
N LEU A 87 -37.48 -8.48 3.39
CA LEU A 87 -37.30 -8.31 4.83
C LEU A 87 -38.49 -8.85 5.62
N PHE A 88 -39.72 -8.54 5.20
CA PHE A 88 -40.91 -9.03 5.87
C PHE A 88 -41.05 -10.55 5.79
N SER A 89 -40.66 -11.17 4.66
CA SER A 89 -40.59 -12.63 4.53
C SER A 89 -39.61 -13.20 5.55
N PHE A 90 -38.40 -12.63 5.64
CA PHE A 90 -37.40 -13.08 6.62
C PHE A 90 -37.86 -12.88 8.08
N ILE A 91 -38.49 -11.75 8.40
CA ILE A 91 -39.10 -11.51 9.72
C ILE A 91 -40.15 -12.59 10.03
N GLY A 92 -40.98 -12.98 9.06
CA GLY A 92 -41.93 -14.08 9.21
C GLY A 92 -41.25 -15.40 9.56
N LYS A 93 -40.12 -15.73 8.91
CA LYS A 93 -39.32 -16.93 9.22
C LYS A 93 -38.84 -16.93 10.68
N ILE A 94 -38.46 -15.77 11.21
CA ILE A 94 -37.98 -15.58 12.59
C ILE A 94 -39.14 -15.68 13.58
N GLU A 95 -40.26 -14.99 13.31
CA GLU A 95 -41.46 -14.99 14.16
C GLU A 95 -42.07 -16.41 14.29
N ASN A 96 -41.84 -17.28 13.29
CA ASN A 96 -42.23 -18.69 13.32
C ASN A 96 -41.30 -19.59 14.18
N LYS A 97 -40.22 -19.07 14.79
CA LYS A 97 -39.31 -19.83 15.67
C LYS A 97 -39.60 -19.59 17.14
N PHE A 98 -38.85 -20.27 18.01
CA PHE A 98 -38.99 -20.13 19.45
C PHE A 98 -38.76 -18.68 19.89
N GLN A 99 -39.51 -18.24 20.91
CA GLN A 99 -39.45 -16.88 21.41
C GLN A 99 -38.01 -16.48 21.76
N GLY A 100 -37.58 -15.32 21.25
CA GLY A 100 -36.22 -14.80 21.46
C GLY A 100 -35.22 -15.15 20.36
N THR A 101 -35.64 -15.89 19.33
CA THR A 101 -34.88 -16.01 18.08
C THR A 101 -34.81 -14.66 17.37
N LEU A 102 -33.63 -14.27 16.90
CA LEU A 102 -33.39 -13.03 16.16
C LEU A 102 -32.92 -13.35 14.74
N GLY A 103 -32.67 -12.31 13.94
CA GLY A 103 -32.17 -12.44 12.56
C GLY A 103 -30.98 -11.55 12.26
N ILE A 104 -30.17 -11.98 11.30
CA ILE A 104 -29.13 -11.20 10.65
C ILE A 104 -29.43 -11.21 9.15
N PHE A 105 -29.59 -10.04 8.57
CA PHE A 105 -29.79 -9.85 7.14
C PHE A 105 -28.55 -9.20 6.54
N ILE A 106 -27.83 -9.95 5.71
CA ILE A 106 -26.55 -9.53 5.12
C ILE A 106 -26.78 -9.27 3.63
N SER A 107 -26.53 -8.04 3.18
CA SER A 107 -26.67 -7.67 1.77
C SER A 107 -25.35 -7.13 1.23
N ARG A 108 -24.78 -7.77 0.20
CA ARG A 108 -23.58 -7.24 -0.46
C ARG A 108 -23.76 -5.79 -0.92
N THR A 109 -24.93 -5.48 -1.49
CA THR A 109 -25.24 -4.16 -2.01
C THR A 109 -25.88 -3.28 -0.94
N LYS A 110 -25.63 -1.97 -1.03
CA LYS A 110 -26.28 -0.98 -0.17
C LYS A 110 -27.80 -1.05 -0.32
N LEU A 111 -28.50 -1.14 0.80
CA LEU A 111 -29.96 -1.19 0.87
C LEU A 111 -30.52 0.23 0.90
N SER A 112 -31.75 0.41 0.39
CA SER A 112 -32.41 1.71 0.39
C SER A 112 -32.89 2.11 1.78
N GLU A 113 -33.01 3.41 2.04
CA GLU A 113 -33.59 3.94 3.29
C GLU A 113 -35.02 3.41 3.53
N ASN A 114 -35.77 3.19 2.45
CA ASN A 114 -37.10 2.58 2.53
C ASN A 114 -37.07 1.14 3.06
N PHE A 115 -36.02 0.38 2.73
CA PHE A 115 -35.82 -0.96 3.25
C PHE A 115 -35.40 -0.93 4.72
N ILE A 116 -34.45 -0.07 5.08
CA ILE A 116 -33.96 0.07 6.46
C ILE A 116 -35.07 0.58 7.39
N SER A 117 -35.82 1.61 6.98
CA SER A 117 -36.95 2.14 7.75
C SER A 117 -38.09 1.12 7.94
N ALA A 118 -38.18 0.08 7.10
CA ALA A 118 -39.17 -0.98 7.26
C ALA A 118 -38.95 -1.85 8.51
N LEU A 119 -37.73 -1.89 9.07
CA LEU A 119 -37.42 -2.60 10.32
C LEU A 119 -38.28 -2.13 11.50
N ASN A 120 -38.57 -0.82 11.56
CA ASN A 120 -39.21 -0.17 12.71
C ASN A 120 -40.67 0.26 12.46
N ARG A 121 -41.34 -0.22 11.41
CA ARG A 121 -42.75 0.12 11.09
C ARG A 121 -43.75 -0.55 12.05
N GLY A 122 -43.70 -0.20 13.33
CA GLY A 122 -44.65 -0.65 14.37
C GLY A 122 -44.36 -2.05 14.94
N ARG A 123 -43.18 -2.62 14.68
CA ARG A 123 -42.73 -3.91 15.21
C ARG A 123 -41.53 -3.73 16.15
N ARG A 124 -41.32 -4.70 17.04
CA ARG A 124 -40.06 -4.80 17.79
C ARG A 124 -38.96 -5.21 16.82
N GLN A 125 -37.85 -4.47 16.82
CA GLN A 125 -36.69 -4.82 16.00
C GLN A 125 -36.14 -6.18 16.44
N ASN A 126 -36.11 -7.12 15.51
CA ASN A 126 -35.60 -8.48 15.73
C ASN A 126 -34.57 -8.90 14.66
N VAL A 127 -34.18 -7.98 13.78
CA VAL A 127 -33.21 -8.20 12.71
C VAL A 127 -32.09 -7.16 12.79
N ILE A 128 -30.85 -7.63 12.73
CA ILE A 128 -29.66 -6.82 12.47
C ILE A 128 -29.42 -6.81 10.96
N VAL A 129 -29.21 -5.63 10.37
CA VAL A 129 -28.92 -5.51 8.94
C VAL A 129 -27.48 -5.07 8.74
N ILE A 130 -26.75 -5.77 7.88
CA ILE A 130 -25.36 -5.49 7.51
C ILE A 130 -25.32 -5.34 6.00
N HIS A 131 -24.89 -4.19 5.46
CA HIS A 131 -25.02 -3.99 4.02
C HIS A 131 -24.02 -3.03 3.37
N GLY A 132 -23.81 -3.21 2.06
CA GLY A 132 -23.03 -2.28 1.25
C GLY A 132 -21.59 -2.16 1.74
N ASP A 133 -21.18 -0.93 2.07
CA ASP A 133 -19.80 -0.59 2.46
C ASP A 133 -19.35 -1.36 3.72
N ASP A 134 -20.28 -1.73 4.63
CA ASP A 134 -19.97 -2.58 5.80
C ASP A 134 -19.35 -3.92 5.37
N ILE A 135 -19.85 -4.50 4.28
CA ILE A 135 -19.36 -5.79 3.77
C ILE A 135 -17.94 -5.63 3.25
N ASP A 136 -17.67 -4.58 2.48
CA ASP A 136 -16.34 -4.32 1.95
C ASP A 136 -15.33 -4.08 3.09
N LEU A 137 -15.73 -3.46 4.20
CA LEU A 137 -14.89 -3.29 5.40
C LEU A 137 -14.68 -4.60 6.18
N ILE A 138 -15.69 -5.46 6.27
CA ILE A 138 -15.58 -6.78 6.92
C ILE A 138 -14.51 -7.65 6.23
N PHE A 139 -14.43 -7.58 4.90
CA PHE A 139 -13.46 -8.33 4.10
C PHE A 139 -12.11 -7.59 3.92
N GLN A 140 -11.65 -6.86 4.94
CA GLN A 140 -10.30 -6.26 4.96
C GLN A 140 -9.35 -6.99 5.91
N VAL A 141 -8.06 -6.87 5.62
CA VAL A 141 -7.00 -7.43 6.46
C VAL A 141 -7.03 -6.74 7.82
N GLY A 142 -7.12 -7.52 8.90
CA GLY A 142 -7.16 -7.00 10.26
C GLY A 142 -8.54 -6.57 10.75
N SER A 143 -9.61 -6.70 9.96
CA SER A 143 -10.97 -6.39 10.41
C SER A 143 -11.36 -7.25 11.62
N PRO A 144 -12.01 -6.66 12.65
CA PRO A 144 -12.56 -7.40 13.79
C PRO A 144 -13.46 -8.57 13.39
N PRO A 145 -13.61 -9.60 14.25
CA PRO A 145 -14.53 -10.70 14.00
C PRO A 145 -15.97 -10.20 13.79
N LEU A 146 -16.67 -10.78 12.82
CA LEU A 146 -18.05 -10.43 12.47
C LEU A 146 -19.00 -10.67 13.65
N SER A 147 -18.80 -11.76 14.39
CA SER A 147 -19.53 -12.07 15.61
C SER A 147 -19.40 -10.99 16.69
N LYS A 148 -18.25 -10.31 16.79
CA LYS A 148 -18.05 -9.22 17.76
C LYS A 148 -18.80 -7.95 17.36
N TYR A 149 -18.88 -7.66 16.07
CA TYR A 149 -19.75 -6.60 15.58
C TYR A 149 -21.22 -6.90 15.84
N ILE A 150 -21.68 -8.12 15.55
CA ILE A 150 -23.06 -8.55 15.82
C ILE A 150 -23.37 -8.51 17.32
N GLU A 151 -22.46 -8.97 18.18
CA GLU A 151 -22.57 -8.86 19.64
C GLU A 151 -22.74 -7.39 20.08
N HIS A 152 -21.96 -6.48 19.49
CA HIS A 152 -22.07 -5.05 19.77
C HIS A 152 -23.43 -4.49 19.35
N CYS A 153 -23.89 -4.81 18.14
CA CYS A 153 -25.22 -4.42 17.65
C CYS A 153 -26.33 -4.97 18.55
N LEU A 154 -26.25 -6.23 18.97
CA LEU A 154 -27.22 -6.83 19.90
C LEU A 154 -27.32 -6.03 21.20
N LYS A 155 -26.18 -5.64 21.78
CA LYS A 155 -26.14 -4.83 23.00
C LYS A 155 -26.74 -3.45 22.75
N LEU A 156 -26.26 -2.75 21.73
CA LEU A 156 -26.65 -1.37 21.42
C LEU A 156 -28.15 -1.26 21.09
N PHE A 157 -28.66 -2.11 20.20
CA PHE A 157 -30.08 -2.11 19.80
C PHE A 157 -31.02 -2.60 20.93
N SER A 158 -30.48 -3.15 22.02
CA SER A 158 -31.31 -3.55 23.17
C SER A 158 -31.69 -2.37 24.07
N TYR A 159 -30.95 -1.26 24.03
CA TYR A 159 -31.24 -0.06 24.83
C TYR A 159 -31.36 1.22 24.00
N ASP A 160 -31.00 1.19 22.72
CA ASP A 160 -31.17 2.28 21.76
C ASP A 160 -32.23 1.92 20.69
N THR A 161 -32.80 2.91 20.02
CA THR A 161 -33.80 2.77 18.94
C THR A 161 -33.19 2.68 17.54
N MET A 162 -31.86 2.67 17.47
CA MET A 162 -31.11 2.65 16.21
C MET A 162 -31.31 1.35 15.42
N VAL A 163 -31.51 1.49 14.10
CA VAL A 163 -31.81 0.37 13.18
C VAL A 163 -30.59 -0.22 12.49
N HIS A 164 -29.50 0.55 12.43
CA HIS A 164 -28.26 0.19 11.76
C HIS A 164 -27.10 0.89 12.48
N TYR A 165 -26.01 0.17 12.71
CA TYR A 165 -24.77 0.73 13.23
C TYR A 165 -23.67 0.51 12.19
N PRO A 166 -23.02 1.54 11.63
CA PRO A 166 -21.96 1.34 10.64
C PRO A 166 -20.82 0.48 11.19
N TYR A 167 -20.33 -0.48 10.40
CA TYR A 167 -19.21 -1.34 10.79
C TYR A 167 -17.93 -0.51 11.01
N GLU A 168 -17.74 0.56 10.23
CA GLU A 168 -16.61 1.48 10.39
C GLU A 168 -16.52 2.07 11.81
N ASP A 169 -17.67 2.45 12.38
CA ASP A 169 -17.73 3.05 13.72
C ASP A 169 -17.47 2.01 14.81
N PHE A 170 -17.91 0.77 14.60
CA PHE A 170 -17.53 -0.34 15.46
C PHE A 170 -16.01 -0.57 15.45
N VAL A 171 -15.37 -0.57 14.29
CA VAL A 171 -13.92 -0.76 14.16
C VAL A 171 -13.15 0.31 14.93
N LYS A 172 -13.57 1.58 14.87
CA LYS A 172 -12.94 2.69 15.61
C LYS A 172 -12.96 2.47 17.13
N GLY A 173 -14.01 1.82 17.64
CA GLY A 173 -14.19 1.55 19.08
C GLY A 173 -13.74 0.16 19.55
N TYR A 174 -13.50 -0.78 18.63
CA TYR A 174 -13.20 -2.16 18.98
C TYR A 174 -11.78 -2.32 19.53
N GLN A 175 -11.69 -2.90 20.72
CA GLN A 175 -10.44 -3.33 21.32
C GLN A 175 -10.45 -4.86 21.45
N PRO A 176 -9.49 -5.58 20.84
CA PRO A 176 -9.40 -7.03 21.00
C PRO A 176 -9.12 -7.41 22.46
N PRO A 177 -9.60 -8.57 22.93
CA PRO A 177 -9.27 -9.09 24.26
C PRO A 177 -7.76 -9.09 24.53
N GLU A 178 -7.35 -8.63 25.71
CA GLU A 178 -5.94 -8.48 26.08
C GLU A 178 -5.15 -9.80 25.94
N GLU A 179 -5.74 -10.93 26.34
CA GLU A 179 -5.14 -12.27 26.20
C GLU A 179 -4.78 -12.62 24.74
N LEU A 180 -5.61 -12.23 23.77
CA LEU A 180 -5.34 -12.47 22.34
C LEU A 180 -4.20 -11.58 21.85
N VAL A 181 -4.12 -10.35 22.33
CA VAL A 181 -3.02 -9.42 22.04
C VAL A 181 -1.71 -9.94 22.63
N GLU A 182 -1.73 -10.44 23.87
CA GLU A 182 -0.58 -11.04 24.52
C GLU A 182 -0.09 -12.30 23.80
N LYS A 183 -1.02 -13.18 23.40
CA LYS A 183 -0.69 -14.38 22.61
C LYS A 183 -0.03 -14.01 21.28
N ALA A 184 -0.58 -13.04 20.55
CA ALA A 184 0.01 -12.57 19.29
C ALA A 184 1.43 -12.02 19.52
N ARG A 185 1.63 -11.16 20.53
CA ARG A 185 2.95 -10.63 20.90
C ARG A 185 3.93 -11.73 21.29
N PHE A 186 3.46 -12.77 21.97
CA PHE A 186 4.28 -13.92 22.33
C PHE A 186 4.77 -14.65 21.08
N GLU A 187 3.88 -14.98 20.14
CA GLU A 187 4.23 -15.66 18.89
C GLU A 187 5.16 -14.81 18.00
N GLU A 188 4.92 -13.49 17.91
CA GLU A 188 5.82 -12.55 17.24
C GLU A 188 7.24 -12.61 17.85
N ARG A 189 7.31 -12.50 19.18
CA ARG A 189 8.58 -12.54 19.92
C ARG A 189 9.28 -13.87 19.72
N GLU A 190 8.55 -14.98 19.81
CA GLU A 190 9.09 -16.32 19.63
C GLU A 190 9.73 -16.46 18.24
N PHE A 191 9.04 -16.03 17.18
CA PHE A 191 9.57 -16.04 15.82
C PHE A 191 10.85 -15.20 15.70
N ILE A 192 10.82 -13.97 16.21
CA ILE A 192 11.98 -13.07 16.19
C ILE A 192 13.16 -13.71 16.91
N THR A 193 12.96 -14.29 18.10
CA THR A 193 14.04 -14.90 18.87
C THR A 193 14.57 -16.19 18.26
N SER A 194 13.68 -17.02 17.72
CA SER A 194 14.00 -18.36 17.25
C SER A 194 14.53 -18.41 15.83
N TYR A 195 14.30 -17.36 15.03
CA TYR A 195 14.76 -17.32 13.64
C TYR A 195 15.62 -16.08 13.37
N LEU A 196 15.10 -14.88 13.62
CA LEU A 196 15.81 -13.66 13.22
C LEU A 196 17.05 -13.39 14.09
N ASN A 197 16.95 -13.61 15.40
CA ASN A 197 18.02 -13.38 16.37
C ASN A 197 18.92 -14.61 16.61
N ARG A 198 18.83 -15.62 15.75
CA ARG A 198 19.73 -16.78 15.82
C ARG A 198 21.20 -16.37 15.67
N LYS A 199 22.07 -17.12 16.33
CA LYS A 199 23.52 -16.87 16.32
C LYS A 199 24.19 -17.36 15.03
N ASP A 200 23.52 -18.26 14.32
CA ASP A 200 23.90 -18.80 13.03
C ASP A 200 23.01 -18.24 11.91
N ASP A 201 23.48 -18.42 10.67
CA ASP A 201 22.67 -18.09 9.50
C ASP A 201 21.50 -19.07 9.37
N VAL A 202 20.28 -18.54 9.38
CA VAL A 202 19.09 -19.35 9.12
C VAL A 202 18.96 -19.58 7.61
N PRO A 203 18.78 -20.83 7.14
CA PRO A 203 18.45 -21.13 5.76
C PRO A 203 17.16 -20.43 5.33
N ILE A 204 17.14 -19.90 4.10
CA ILE A 204 16.00 -19.12 3.59
C ILE A 204 14.69 -19.92 3.57
N GLU A 205 14.74 -21.20 3.22
CA GLU A 205 13.56 -22.09 3.19
C GLU A 205 13.03 -22.40 4.58
N GLU A 206 13.92 -22.51 5.58
CA GLU A 206 13.51 -22.69 6.98
C GLU A 206 12.79 -21.44 7.48
N LEU A 207 13.36 -20.26 7.21
CA LEU A 207 12.76 -18.97 7.58
C LEU A 207 11.40 -18.77 6.90
N ARG A 208 11.30 -19.07 5.60
CA ARG A 208 10.05 -19.00 4.82
C ARG A 208 9.00 -19.94 5.40
N ALA A 209 9.33 -21.21 5.60
CA ALA A 209 8.39 -22.20 6.12
C ALA A 209 7.90 -21.87 7.53
N ALA A 210 8.76 -21.33 8.40
CA ALA A 210 8.35 -20.88 9.72
C ALA A 210 7.44 -19.65 9.67
N TYR A 211 7.78 -18.65 8.84
CA TYR A 211 7.03 -17.41 8.74
C TYR A 211 5.61 -17.64 8.23
N TYR A 212 5.46 -18.43 7.16
CA TYR A 212 4.16 -18.69 6.53
C TYR A 212 3.27 -19.69 7.29
N LYS A 213 3.76 -20.28 8.40
CA LYS A 213 2.90 -21.00 9.36
C LYS A 213 2.15 -20.06 10.30
N LEU A 214 2.63 -18.83 10.47
CA LEU A 214 2.02 -17.84 11.36
C LEU A 214 0.73 -17.28 10.73
N SER A 215 -0.21 -16.86 11.59
CA SER A 215 -1.38 -16.12 11.12
C SER A 215 -0.98 -14.81 10.45
N THR A 216 -1.81 -14.30 9.54
CA THR A 216 -1.51 -13.05 8.82
C THR A 216 -1.32 -11.85 9.75
N ALA A 217 -2.05 -11.79 10.86
CA ALA A 217 -1.90 -10.72 11.86
C ALA A 217 -0.49 -10.74 12.48
N ILE A 218 -0.01 -11.93 12.86
CA ILE A 218 1.32 -12.11 13.44
C ILE A 218 2.40 -11.85 12.39
N ARG A 219 2.21 -12.33 11.15
CA ARG A 219 3.12 -12.04 10.03
C ARG A 219 3.31 -10.54 9.81
N LYS A 220 2.22 -9.76 9.85
CA LYS A 220 2.26 -8.29 9.78
C LYS A 220 3.01 -7.67 10.96
N GLY A 221 2.75 -8.14 12.18
CA GLY A 221 3.47 -7.68 13.38
C GLY A 221 4.98 -7.91 13.29
N VAL A 222 5.40 -9.12 12.89
CA VAL A 222 6.81 -9.46 12.64
C VAL A 222 7.40 -8.58 11.53
N PHE A 223 6.69 -8.39 10.40
CA PHE A 223 7.19 -7.57 9.29
C PHE A 223 7.43 -6.12 9.72
N VAL A 224 6.46 -5.51 10.40
CA VAL A 224 6.57 -4.14 10.93
C VAL A 224 7.71 -4.05 11.94
N TYR A 225 7.88 -5.04 12.82
CA TYR A 225 9.01 -5.08 13.74
C TYR A 225 10.35 -5.09 12.99
N VAL A 226 10.51 -5.95 11.99
CA VAL A 226 11.75 -6.07 11.21
C VAL A 226 12.06 -4.78 10.46
N LEU A 227 11.08 -4.22 9.75
CA LEU A 227 11.21 -2.94 9.05
C LEU A 227 11.57 -1.78 9.99
N THR A 228 11.08 -1.83 11.23
CA THR A 228 11.33 -0.78 12.22
C THR A 228 12.69 -0.90 12.91
N ASN A 229 13.23 -2.12 13.06
CA ASN A 229 14.40 -2.39 13.90
C ASN A 229 15.66 -2.81 13.12
N ILE A 230 15.58 -2.96 11.79
CA ILE A 230 16.74 -3.38 10.99
C ILE A 230 17.89 -2.37 11.07
N ASP A 231 17.62 -1.08 11.22
CA ASP A 231 18.61 -0.04 11.46
C ASP A 231 19.44 -0.31 12.74
N ARG A 232 18.78 -0.60 13.85
CA ARG A 232 19.44 -0.95 15.12
C ARG A 232 20.29 -2.20 14.98
N VAL A 233 19.78 -3.19 14.26
CA VAL A 233 20.48 -4.45 13.99
C VAL A 233 21.70 -4.19 13.09
N TRP A 234 21.55 -3.34 12.08
CA TRP A 234 22.64 -2.90 11.19
C TRP A 234 23.77 -2.23 11.96
N PHE A 235 23.45 -1.32 12.88
CA PHE A 235 24.45 -0.62 13.71
C PHE A 235 25.09 -1.51 14.79
N SER A 236 24.49 -2.65 15.13
CA SER A 236 25.07 -3.59 16.11
C SER A 236 26.23 -4.42 15.56
N GLN A 237 26.44 -4.39 14.25
CA GLN A 237 27.48 -5.17 13.59
C GLN A 237 28.88 -4.75 14.02
N LYS A 238 29.78 -5.74 14.11
CA LYS A 238 31.20 -5.52 14.39
C LYS A 238 32.03 -6.03 13.21
N GLY A 239 32.74 -5.13 12.54
CA GLY A 239 33.60 -5.45 11.40
C GLY A 239 32.93 -5.25 10.04
N VAL A 240 33.65 -5.61 8.97
CA VAL A 240 33.26 -5.32 7.58
C VAL A 240 32.35 -6.42 7.00
N LYS A 241 32.46 -7.65 7.50
CA LYS A 241 31.60 -8.77 7.08
C LYS A 241 30.25 -8.69 7.79
N LEU A 242 29.16 -8.91 7.05
CA LEU A 242 27.82 -8.94 7.63
C LEU A 242 27.72 -9.99 8.74
N SER A 243 27.15 -9.60 9.88
CA SER A 243 26.87 -10.54 10.96
C SER A 243 25.73 -11.47 10.57
N HIS A 244 25.69 -12.68 11.13
CA HIS A 244 24.58 -13.62 10.93
C HIS A 244 23.23 -12.97 11.27
N LEU A 245 23.21 -12.15 12.32
CA LEU A 245 22.03 -11.39 12.74
C LEU A 245 21.51 -10.48 11.61
N VAL A 246 22.38 -9.67 11.01
CA VAL A 246 21.96 -8.77 9.92
C VAL A 246 21.59 -9.56 8.67
N ASN A 247 22.33 -10.62 8.37
CA ASN A 247 22.03 -11.47 7.23
C ASN A 247 20.65 -12.14 7.36
N ASN A 248 20.25 -12.58 8.57
CA ASN A 248 18.93 -13.13 8.83
C ASN A 248 17.82 -12.09 8.63
N TYR A 249 18.04 -10.84 9.05
CA TYR A 249 17.10 -9.73 8.83
C TYR A 249 16.98 -9.35 7.34
N LEU A 250 18.08 -9.29 6.59
CA LEU A 250 18.03 -9.01 5.14
C LEU A 250 17.36 -10.14 4.38
N LYS A 251 17.72 -11.40 4.66
CA LYS A 251 17.05 -12.59 4.10
C LYS A 251 15.54 -12.58 4.37
N PHE A 252 15.10 -12.09 5.52
CA PHE A 252 13.67 -11.99 5.82
C PHE A 252 12.91 -11.16 4.78
N PHE A 253 13.43 -10.04 4.29
CA PHE A 253 12.73 -9.26 3.27
C PHE A 253 12.59 -10.02 1.95
N THR A 254 13.55 -10.87 1.61
CA THR A 254 13.54 -11.66 0.36
C THR A 254 12.48 -12.76 0.33
N ILE A 255 11.92 -13.16 1.48
CA ILE A 255 10.87 -14.17 1.53
C ILE A 255 9.46 -13.60 1.41
N ILE A 256 9.28 -12.28 1.57
CA ILE A 256 7.97 -11.62 1.61
C ILE A 256 7.43 -11.42 0.20
N ASP A 257 6.13 -11.70 0.03
CA ASP A 257 5.40 -11.36 -1.18
C ASP A 257 5.14 -9.84 -1.23
N PRO A 258 5.62 -9.10 -2.27
CA PRO A 258 5.38 -7.66 -2.41
C PRO A 258 3.90 -7.27 -2.45
N PHE A 259 3.00 -8.20 -2.80
CA PHE A 259 1.56 -7.99 -2.83
C PHE A 259 0.83 -8.70 -1.68
N GLY A 260 1.59 -9.26 -0.74
CA GLY A 260 1.06 -9.95 0.44
C GLY A 260 0.37 -8.99 1.43
N PRO A 261 -0.62 -9.48 2.18
CA PRO A 261 -1.40 -8.69 3.14
C PRO A 261 -0.56 -8.13 4.31
N GLU A 262 0.57 -8.75 4.63
CA GLU A 262 1.51 -8.30 5.68
C GLU A 262 2.18 -6.94 5.40
N ILE A 263 2.33 -6.55 4.13
CA ILE A 263 2.97 -5.28 3.74
C ILE A 263 1.95 -4.13 3.68
N ASN A 264 0.65 -4.43 3.55
CA ASN A 264 -0.39 -3.42 3.39
C ASN A 264 -0.36 -2.38 4.53
N GLY A 265 -0.19 -1.11 4.18
CA GLY A 265 -0.13 0.01 5.12
C GLY A 265 1.26 0.35 5.63
N THR A 266 2.32 -0.27 5.10
CA THR A 266 3.72 0.01 5.48
C THR A 266 4.45 0.93 4.49
N GLU A 267 3.76 1.39 3.44
CA GLU A 267 4.33 2.21 2.37
C GLU A 267 4.82 3.56 2.90
N GLU A 268 4.01 4.23 3.73
CA GLU A 268 4.39 5.50 4.35
C GLU A 268 5.55 5.31 5.34
N LEU A 269 5.57 4.20 6.08
CA LEU A 269 6.69 3.85 6.96
C LEU A 269 7.98 3.69 6.16
N TYR A 270 7.95 2.95 5.04
CA TYR A 270 9.13 2.75 4.22
C TYR A 270 9.54 4.00 3.45
N PHE A 271 8.69 4.50 2.56
CA PHE A 271 9.02 5.61 1.66
C PHE A 271 9.05 6.97 2.36
N GLY A 272 8.22 7.17 3.38
CA GLY A 272 8.09 8.44 4.09
C GLY A 272 9.09 8.63 5.22
N GLU A 273 9.53 7.55 5.86
CA GLU A 273 10.38 7.57 7.07
C GLU A 273 11.69 6.76 6.91
N LYS A 274 11.61 5.46 6.65
CA LYS A 274 12.79 4.57 6.72
C LYS A 274 13.80 4.80 5.60
N LEU A 275 13.38 4.74 4.35
CA LEU A 275 14.26 4.97 3.21
C LEU A 275 14.92 6.36 3.25
N PRO A 276 14.18 7.47 3.50
CA PRO A 276 14.75 8.79 3.71
C PRO A 276 15.77 8.89 4.86
N SER A 277 15.54 8.19 5.97
CA SER A 277 16.41 8.30 7.16
C SER A 277 17.73 7.57 7.02
N PHE A 278 17.76 6.45 6.27
CA PHE A 278 18.98 5.67 6.10
C PHE A 278 19.09 5.00 4.74
N PHE A 279 19.25 5.82 3.70
CA PHE A 279 19.22 5.39 2.30
C PHE A 279 20.18 4.24 1.97
N THR A 280 21.40 4.23 2.53
CA THR A 280 22.39 3.17 2.26
C THR A 280 21.98 1.78 2.75
N LEU A 281 21.06 1.70 3.72
CA LEU A 281 20.52 0.44 4.23
C LEU A 281 19.23 0.09 3.50
N TYR A 282 18.27 1.00 3.46
CA TYR A 282 16.95 0.71 2.92
C TYR A 282 16.91 0.62 1.39
N ALA A 283 17.91 1.17 0.69
CA ALA A 283 18.07 1.00 -0.75
C ALA A 283 18.76 -0.33 -1.16
N LEU A 284 19.17 -1.17 -0.20
CA LEU A 284 19.70 -2.51 -0.50
C LEU A 284 18.66 -3.35 -1.25
N GLU A 285 19.10 -4.19 -2.19
CA GLU A 285 18.23 -4.96 -3.09
C GLU A 285 17.21 -5.81 -2.32
N GLU A 286 17.62 -6.41 -1.20
CA GLU A 286 16.77 -7.27 -0.38
C GLU A 286 15.53 -6.53 0.14
N ILE A 287 15.68 -5.24 0.47
CA ILE A 287 14.60 -4.40 1.01
C ILE A 287 13.93 -3.61 -0.11
N ALA A 288 14.71 -2.88 -0.90
CA ALA A 288 14.23 -2.03 -1.97
C ALA A 288 13.50 -2.81 -3.04
N GLY A 289 13.97 -4.01 -3.42
CA GLY A 289 13.34 -4.85 -4.43
C GLY A 289 11.88 -5.20 -4.09
N LEU A 290 11.55 -5.29 -2.79
CA LEU A 290 10.18 -5.48 -2.33
C LEU A 290 9.30 -4.26 -2.64
N TYR A 291 9.76 -3.08 -2.24
CA TYR A 291 8.99 -1.84 -2.37
C TYR A 291 8.99 -1.28 -3.80
N ILE A 292 10.03 -1.52 -4.59
CA ILE A 292 10.08 -1.17 -6.02
C ILE A 292 8.98 -1.90 -6.79
N LYS A 293 8.78 -3.20 -6.53
CA LYS A 293 7.68 -3.98 -7.16
C LYS A 293 6.30 -3.48 -6.73
N ARG A 294 6.19 -3.01 -5.50
CA ARG A 294 4.94 -2.51 -4.91
C ARG A 294 4.62 -1.07 -5.30
N TYR A 295 5.62 -0.28 -5.69
CA TYR A 295 5.49 1.14 -5.97
C TYR A 295 4.33 1.50 -6.92
N PRO A 296 4.06 0.76 -8.01
CA PRO A 296 2.94 1.09 -8.89
C PRO A 296 1.58 1.11 -8.19
N SER A 297 1.37 0.25 -7.18
CA SER A 297 0.10 0.09 -6.47
C SER A 297 -0.11 1.03 -5.28
N ILE A 298 0.87 1.88 -4.92
CA ILE A 298 0.74 2.78 -3.76
C ILE A 298 -0.03 4.05 -4.12
N SER A 299 -0.57 4.75 -3.12
CA SER A 299 -1.35 5.97 -3.34
C SER A 299 -0.50 7.13 -3.89
N ASN A 300 -1.11 7.98 -4.72
CA ASN A 300 -0.42 9.12 -5.33
C ASN A 300 0.14 10.11 -4.27
N LEU A 301 -0.53 10.22 -3.13
CA LEU A 301 -0.08 11.06 -2.02
C LEU A 301 1.30 10.63 -1.49
N VAL A 302 1.50 9.32 -1.30
CA VAL A 302 2.76 8.74 -0.84
C VAL A 302 3.84 8.93 -1.90
N LYS A 303 3.52 8.68 -3.18
CA LYS A 303 4.46 8.87 -4.32
C LYS A 303 5.01 10.29 -4.38
N VAL A 304 4.13 11.29 -4.41
CA VAL A 304 4.54 12.71 -4.52
C VAL A 304 5.40 13.14 -3.32
N SER A 305 5.01 12.74 -2.10
CA SER A 305 5.76 13.03 -0.87
C SER A 305 7.17 12.42 -0.91
N PHE A 306 7.26 11.15 -1.31
CA PHE A 306 8.51 10.42 -1.42
C PHE A 306 9.44 10.99 -2.49
N GLU A 307 8.94 11.15 -3.72
CA GLU A 307 9.74 11.59 -4.86
C GLU A 307 10.37 12.97 -4.61
N SER A 308 9.58 13.90 -4.06
CA SER A 308 10.05 15.23 -3.68
C SER A 308 11.18 15.19 -2.64
N LYS A 309 10.99 14.43 -1.55
CA LYS A 309 12.01 14.25 -0.50
C LYS A 309 13.28 13.58 -1.04
N MET A 310 13.14 12.63 -1.96
CA MET A 310 14.26 11.92 -2.55
C MET A 310 15.12 12.84 -3.44
N VAL A 311 14.48 13.69 -4.25
CA VAL A 311 15.16 14.74 -5.03
C VAL A 311 15.91 15.71 -4.11
N GLU A 312 15.26 16.17 -3.04
CA GLU A 312 15.88 17.08 -2.07
C GLU A 312 17.12 16.46 -1.42
N GLN A 313 17.05 15.19 -1.02
CA GLN A 313 18.17 14.50 -0.41
C GLN A 313 19.31 14.22 -1.38
N LEU A 314 19.03 13.98 -2.67
CA LEU A 314 20.08 13.86 -3.68
C LEU A 314 20.83 15.19 -3.85
N LYS A 315 20.08 16.31 -3.91
CA LYS A 315 20.67 17.66 -3.96
C LYS A 315 21.51 17.96 -2.73
N GLU A 316 21.00 17.64 -1.55
CA GLU A 316 21.71 17.80 -0.27
C GLU A 316 23.00 16.97 -0.23
N ALA A 317 22.93 15.70 -0.63
CA ALA A 317 24.09 14.82 -0.67
C ALA A 317 25.20 15.37 -1.59
N GLY A 318 24.84 15.91 -2.75
CA GLY A 318 25.79 16.62 -3.63
C GLY A 318 26.38 17.87 -2.98
N LYS A 319 25.53 18.72 -2.38
CA LYS A 319 25.97 19.97 -1.74
C LYS A 319 26.99 19.75 -0.61
N PHE A 320 26.86 18.67 0.13
CA PHE A 320 27.76 18.33 1.24
C PHE A 320 28.84 17.30 0.87
N ASN A 321 29.05 17.01 -0.42
CA ASN A 321 30.03 16.03 -0.91
C ASN A 321 29.89 14.64 -0.24
N ASN A 322 28.67 14.22 0.07
CA ASN A 322 28.40 12.90 0.63
C ASN A 322 28.26 11.87 -0.50
N GLU A 323 29.41 11.45 -1.04
CA GLU A 323 29.49 10.52 -2.17
C GLU A 323 28.74 9.20 -1.90
N VAL A 324 28.82 8.67 -0.67
CA VAL A 324 28.18 7.40 -0.31
C VAL A 324 26.66 7.52 -0.34
N LYS A 325 26.10 8.59 0.24
CA LYS A 325 24.65 8.86 0.20
C LYS A 325 24.19 9.16 -1.22
N GLN A 326 24.94 9.97 -1.97
CA GLN A 326 24.63 10.28 -3.36
C GLN A 326 24.60 9.01 -4.21
N ARG A 327 25.59 8.14 -4.10
CA ARG A 327 25.65 6.84 -4.79
C ARG A 327 24.44 5.97 -4.48
N ALA A 328 24.06 5.84 -3.20
CA ALA A 328 22.92 5.02 -2.80
C ALA A 328 21.61 5.56 -3.38
N ILE A 329 21.39 6.89 -3.32
CA ILE A 329 20.19 7.52 -3.88
C ILE A 329 20.16 7.36 -5.40
N SER A 330 21.27 7.63 -6.10
CA SER A 330 21.33 7.50 -7.56
C SER A 330 21.11 6.08 -8.04
N SER A 331 21.67 5.07 -7.36
CA SER A 331 21.46 3.66 -7.73
C SER A 331 20.00 3.26 -7.58
N PHE A 332 19.33 3.73 -6.54
CA PHE A 332 17.91 3.50 -6.33
C PHE A 332 17.04 4.22 -7.37
N ILE A 333 17.38 5.47 -7.71
CA ILE A 333 16.70 6.21 -8.77
C ILE A 333 16.79 5.48 -10.09
N GLU A 334 17.97 4.97 -10.45
CA GLU A 334 18.15 4.23 -11.70
C GLU A 334 17.19 3.03 -11.80
N LEU A 335 17.02 2.28 -10.72
CA LEU A 335 16.09 1.14 -10.67
C LEU A 335 14.60 1.54 -10.77
N MET A 336 14.28 2.77 -10.38
CA MET A 336 12.91 3.27 -10.34
C MET A 336 12.57 4.25 -11.45
N TRP A 337 13.52 4.57 -12.33
CA TRP A 337 13.42 5.68 -13.28
C TRP A 337 12.10 5.67 -14.06
N ASP A 338 11.72 4.53 -14.63
CA ASP A 338 10.51 4.39 -15.46
C ASP A 338 9.19 4.53 -14.68
N GLN A 339 9.25 4.55 -13.35
CA GLN A 339 8.07 4.60 -12.48
C GLN A 339 7.78 6.00 -11.92
N PHE A 340 8.70 6.96 -12.11
CA PHE A 340 8.53 8.32 -11.61
C PHE A 340 7.62 9.18 -12.49
N GLU A 341 6.99 10.17 -11.86
CA GLU A 341 6.21 11.19 -12.56
C GLU A 341 7.11 12.14 -13.36
N THR A 342 6.55 12.75 -14.42
CA THR A 342 7.28 13.66 -15.31
C THR A 342 7.94 14.82 -14.56
N ALA A 343 7.26 15.39 -13.54
CA ALA A 343 7.81 16.46 -12.73
C ALA A 343 9.09 16.02 -11.96
N THR A 344 9.12 14.77 -11.50
CA THR A 344 10.27 14.21 -10.81
C THR A 344 11.41 13.91 -11.78
N HIS A 345 11.11 13.40 -12.99
CA HIS A 345 12.12 13.29 -14.04
C HIS A 345 12.79 14.63 -14.31
N ASP A 346 12.03 15.69 -14.53
CA ASP A 346 12.61 17.00 -14.84
C ASP A 346 13.48 17.53 -13.71
N ALA A 347 13.06 17.36 -12.44
CA ALA A 347 13.86 17.73 -11.29
C ALA A 347 15.14 16.89 -11.17
N LEU A 348 15.09 15.59 -11.49
CA LEU A 348 16.25 14.69 -11.44
C LEU A 348 17.23 14.94 -12.58
N LYS A 349 16.76 15.18 -13.81
CA LYS A 349 17.60 15.48 -14.98
C LYS A 349 18.56 16.61 -14.69
N GLU A 350 18.07 17.70 -14.09
CA GLU A 350 18.91 18.82 -13.67
C GLU A 350 20.00 18.37 -12.68
N VAL A 351 19.65 17.58 -11.67
CA VAL A 351 20.62 17.11 -10.67
C VAL A 351 21.69 16.22 -11.29
N PHE A 352 21.30 15.30 -12.18
CA PHE A 352 22.24 14.41 -12.85
C PHE A 352 23.14 15.13 -13.87
N ILE A 353 22.67 16.21 -14.49
CA ILE A 353 23.56 17.06 -15.31
C ILE A 353 24.68 17.65 -14.44
N TYR A 354 24.36 18.18 -13.26
CA TYR A 354 25.40 18.68 -12.37
C TYR A 354 26.35 17.56 -11.91
N ILE A 355 25.84 16.35 -11.68
CA ILE A 355 26.67 15.18 -11.39
C ILE A 355 27.61 14.85 -12.56
N GLU A 356 27.14 14.89 -13.82
CA GLU A 356 27.98 14.66 -15.00
C GLU A 356 29.02 15.77 -15.21
N LEU A 357 28.69 17.02 -14.89
CA LEU A 357 29.61 18.15 -15.00
C LEU A 357 30.75 18.11 -13.97
N ASP A 358 30.53 17.50 -12.80
CA ASP A 358 31.52 17.44 -11.73
C ASP A 358 32.83 16.75 -12.15
N SER A 359 33.88 17.53 -12.36
CA SER A 359 35.19 17.02 -12.78
C SER A 359 35.91 16.18 -11.73
N PHE A 360 35.54 16.32 -10.47
CA PHE A 360 36.22 15.68 -9.34
C PHE A 360 35.61 14.33 -8.99
N LEU A 361 34.38 14.08 -9.45
CA LEU A 361 33.68 12.82 -9.22
C LEU A 361 34.24 11.72 -10.13
N ASN A 362 34.63 10.60 -9.54
CA ASN A 362 35.20 9.46 -10.27
C ASN A 362 34.21 8.93 -11.34
N PRO A 363 34.63 8.81 -12.62
CA PRO A 363 33.79 8.32 -13.72
C PRO A 363 33.18 6.93 -13.53
N GLU A 364 33.82 6.08 -12.73
CA GLU A 364 33.39 4.69 -12.47
C GLU A 364 32.30 4.60 -11.39
N LEU A 365 31.92 5.72 -10.76
CA LEU A 365 30.88 5.70 -9.74
C LEU A 365 29.48 5.56 -10.36
N PRO A 366 28.58 4.76 -9.77
CA PRO A 366 27.23 4.52 -10.30
C PRO A 366 26.45 5.79 -10.62
N GLN A 367 26.51 6.82 -9.76
CA GLN A 367 25.82 8.09 -9.99
C GLN A 367 26.31 8.82 -11.24
N LYS A 368 27.60 8.68 -11.59
CA LYS A 368 28.20 9.27 -12.78
C LYS A 368 27.86 8.47 -14.02
N GLN A 369 27.93 7.14 -13.94
CA GLN A 369 27.54 6.24 -15.01
C GLN A 369 26.06 6.45 -15.37
N PHE A 370 25.17 6.55 -14.38
CA PHE A 370 23.76 6.82 -14.61
C PHE A 370 23.51 8.23 -15.19
N ALA A 371 24.21 9.27 -14.69
CA ALA A 371 24.13 10.61 -15.28
C ALA A 371 24.49 10.61 -16.78
N ARG A 372 25.56 9.91 -17.14
CA ARG A 372 25.98 9.75 -18.54
C ARG A 372 24.94 8.95 -19.34
N LYS A 373 24.42 7.86 -18.78
CA LYS A 373 23.38 7.03 -19.39
C LYS A 373 22.16 7.86 -19.77
N LEU A 374 21.70 8.74 -18.88
CA LEU A 374 20.56 9.63 -19.15
C LEU A 374 20.77 10.48 -20.42
N LEU A 375 22.00 10.96 -20.63
CA LEU A 375 22.36 11.78 -21.79
C LEU A 375 22.56 10.92 -23.05
N THR A 376 23.25 9.79 -22.94
CA THR A 376 23.61 8.96 -24.11
C THR A 376 22.46 8.12 -24.65
N GLU A 377 21.53 7.71 -23.79
CA GLU A 377 20.36 6.90 -24.16
C GLU A 377 19.13 7.76 -24.50
N GLY A 378 19.26 9.10 -24.48
CA GLY A 378 18.20 10.03 -24.90
C GLY A 378 17.09 10.24 -23.88
N MET A 379 17.27 9.83 -22.62
CA MET A 379 16.33 10.14 -21.52
C MET A 379 16.36 11.64 -21.18
N ILE A 380 17.53 12.27 -21.34
CA ILE A 380 17.70 13.71 -21.51
C ILE A 380 17.88 13.96 -23.00
N THR A 381 16.84 14.46 -23.66
CA THR A 381 16.90 14.77 -25.09
C THR A 381 17.78 16.00 -25.33
N ARG A 382 18.32 16.10 -26.55
CA ARG A 382 19.03 17.31 -27.01
C ARG A 382 18.20 18.57 -26.81
N GLU A 383 16.93 18.54 -27.22
CA GLU A 383 16.00 19.66 -27.07
C GLU A 383 15.83 20.07 -25.59
N TRP A 384 15.68 19.10 -24.69
CA TRP A 384 15.59 19.38 -23.26
C TRP A 384 16.88 20.05 -22.76
N LEU A 385 18.04 19.54 -23.19
CA LEU A 385 19.35 20.07 -22.78
C LEU A 385 19.60 21.50 -23.30
N GLU A 386 19.22 21.77 -24.55
CA GLU A 386 19.29 23.11 -25.16
C GLU A 386 18.42 24.11 -24.38
N ASN A 387 17.16 23.74 -24.10
CA ASN A 387 16.23 24.55 -23.31
C ASN A 387 16.75 24.78 -21.88
N TRP A 388 17.30 23.75 -21.25
CA TRP A 388 17.89 23.86 -19.92
C TRP A 388 19.09 24.80 -19.91
N LEU A 389 20.02 24.69 -20.86
CA LEU A 389 21.18 25.60 -20.98
C LEU A 389 20.72 27.05 -21.18
N GLN A 390 19.76 27.29 -22.08
CA GLN A 390 19.18 28.62 -22.28
C GLN A 390 18.56 29.18 -20.99
N SER A 391 17.92 28.33 -20.18
CA SER A 391 17.34 28.74 -18.89
C SER A 391 18.37 29.23 -17.88
N LYS A 392 19.64 28.78 -17.97
CA LYS A 392 20.73 29.19 -17.05
C LYS A 392 21.43 30.46 -17.48
N LEU A 393 21.35 30.83 -18.75
CA LEU A 393 22.06 31.97 -19.31
C LEU A 393 21.69 33.32 -18.65
N PRO A 394 20.42 33.62 -18.29
CA PRO A 394 20.06 34.82 -17.55
C PRO A 394 20.73 34.96 -16.17
N ASP A 395 20.96 33.85 -15.46
CA ASP A 395 21.61 33.85 -14.16
C ASP A 395 23.10 34.20 -14.29
N TYR A 396 23.78 33.61 -15.28
CA TYR A 396 25.17 33.92 -15.60
C TYR A 396 25.33 35.36 -16.10
N LEU A 397 24.42 35.84 -16.94
CA LEU A 397 24.38 37.24 -17.35
C LEU A 397 24.31 38.20 -16.16
N ARG A 398 23.48 37.90 -15.15
CA ARG A 398 23.38 38.71 -13.93
C ARG A 398 24.69 38.65 -13.12
N ALA A 399 25.21 37.44 -12.90
CA ALA A 399 26.40 37.20 -12.09
C ALA A 399 27.68 37.80 -12.70
N PHE A 400 27.81 37.76 -14.03
CA PHE A 400 29.01 38.14 -14.77
C PHE A 400 28.82 39.37 -15.67
N SER A 401 27.77 40.18 -15.44
CA SER A 401 27.44 41.40 -16.23
C SER A 401 28.59 42.41 -16.40
N LYS A 402 29.62 42.35 -15.55
CA LYS A 402 30.83 43.20 -15.61
C LYS A 402 32.06 42.50 -16.21
N SER A 403 31.94 41.22 -16.54
CA SER A 403 32.99 40.44 -17.20
C SER A 403 32.90 40.62 -18.71
N TYR A 404 34.04 40.80 -19.38
CA TYR A 404 34.10 40.86 -20.84
C TYR A 404 33.74 39.53 -21.53
N ASP A 405 33.54 38.45 -20.77
CA ASP A 405 33.49 37.11 -21.32
C ASP A 405 32.49 36.20 -20.60
N VAL A 406 31.21 36.62 -20.56
CA VAL A 406 30.10 35.83 -20.01
C VAL A 406 30.00 34.47 -20.69
N VAL A 407 30.22 34.44 -22.02
CA VAL A 407 30.16 33.23 -22.84
C VAL A 407 31.24 32.24 -22.42
N ARG A 408 32.50 32.66 -22.24
CA ARG A 408 33.55 31.74 -21.77
C ARG A 408 33.33 31.28 -20.34
N GLN A 409 32.82 32.12 -19.44
CA GLN A 409 32.48 31.66 -18.09
C GLN A 409 31.38 30.59 -18.13
N PHE A 410 30.37 30.78 -18.97
CA PHE A 410 29.32 29.78 -19.19
C PHE A 410 29.90 28.48 -19.79
N TYR A 411 30.78 28.60 -20.79
CA TYR A 411 31.47 27.46 -21.40
C TYR A 411 32.36 26.71 -20.41
N LEU A 412 33.06 27.39 -19.50
CA LEU A 412 33.84 26.73 -18.45
C LEU A 412 32.97 25.88 -17.52
N SER A 413 31.72 26.28 -17.30
CA SER A 413 30.78 25.56 -16.44
C SER A 413 30.05 24.42 -17.16
N PHE A 414 29.74 24.58 -18.46
CA PHE A 414 28.83 23.69 -19.18
C PHE A 414 29.41 23.08 -20.47
N GLY A 415 30.61 23.48 -20.89
CA GLY A 415 31.23 23.08 -22.16
C GLY A 415 31.41 21.58 -22.32
N LYS A 416 31.51 20.83 -21.22
CA LYS A 416 31.52 19.36 -21.22
C LYS A 416 30.24 18.74 -21.80
N LEU A 417 29.17 19.51 -21.95
CA LEU A 417 27.93 19.04 -22.55
C LEU A 417 27.92 19.09 -24.09
N ALA A 418 28.92 19.72 -24.72
CA ALA A 418 28.99 19.86 -26.18
C ALA A 418 28.82 18.53 -26.95
N PRO A 419 29.47 17.41 -26.54
CA PRO A 419 29.29 16.13 -27.23
C PRO A 419 27.85 15.62 -27.21
N TYR A 420 27.08 15.89 -26.15
CA TYR A 420 25.68 15.47 -26.01
C TYR A 420 24.72 16.34 -26.82
N LEU A 421 25.15 17.54 -27.21
CA LEU A 421 24.44 18.41 -28.15
C LEU A 421 24.76 18.10 -29.62
N GLY A 422 25.76 17.23 -29.86
CA GLY A 422 26.34 17.03 -31.18
C GLY A 422 27.05 18.28 -31.69
N MET A 423 27.62 19.07 -30.78
CA MET A 423 28.36 20.30 -31.07
C MET A 423 29.83 20.12 -30.71
N ASP A 424 30.72 20.70 -31.51
CA ASP A 424 32.09 20.96 -31.08
C ASP A 424 32.18 22.23 -30.21
N GLU A 425 33.38 22.56 -29.73
CA GLU A 425 33.62 23.74 -28.90
C GLU A 425 33.22 25.05 -29.61
N HIS A 426 33.53 25.18 -30.90
CA HIS A 426 33.25 26.37 -31.67
C HIS A 426 31.74 26.51 -31.92
N GLU A 427 31.07 25.43 -32.25
CA GLU A 427 29.62 25.38 -32.44
C GLU A 427 28.87 25.73 -31.15
N LEU A 428 29.32 25.20 -30.00
CA LEU A 428 28.70 25.53 -28.71
C LEU A 428 28.92 27.00 -28.34
N LEU A 429 30.12 27.55 -28.55
CA LEU A 429 30.38 28.97 -28.30
C LEU A 429 29.52 29.88 -29.18
N SER A 430 29.41 29.57 -30.48
CA SER A 430 28.55 30.31 -31.42
C SER A 430 27.08 30.25 -31.00
N TYR A 431 26.58 29.06 -30.63
CA TYR A 431 25.22 28.88 -30.13
C TYR A 431 24.93 29.73 -28.89
N LEU A 432 25.89 29.81 -27.95
CA LEU A 432 25.77 30.61 -26.74
C LEU A 432 25.81 32.11 -27.03
N GLU A 433 26.64 32.56 -27.97
CA GLU A 433 26.70 33.96 -28.42
C GLU A 433 25.39 34.40 -29.07
N GLU A 434 24.81 33.59 -29.95
CA GLU A 434 23.51 33.85 -30.57
C GLU A 434 22.38 33.90 -29.53
N SER A 435 22.35 32.92 -28.63
CA SER A 435 21.39 32.86 -27.52
C SER A 435 21.49 34.09 -26.61
N LEU A 436 22.71 34.54 -26.35
CA LEU A 436 22.99 35.72 -25.56
C LEU A 436 22.50 37.00 -26.26
N ALA A 437 22.79 37.16 -27.56
CA ALA A 437 22.37 38.30 -28.35
C ALA A 437 20.84 38.46 -28.38
N LEU A 438 20.10 37.34 -28.50
CA LEU A 438 18.64 37.31 -28.45
C LEU A 438 18.10 37.77 -27.09
N LEU A 439 18.75 37.38 -25.98
CA LEU A 439 18.35 37.79 -24.62
C LEU A 439 18.65 39.26 -24.33
N THR A 440 19.76 39.79 -24.85
CA THR A 440 20.10 41.22 -24.68
C THR A 440 19.25 42.14 -25.55
N ASN A 441 18.90 41.72 -26.77
CA ASN A 441 18.02 42.49 -27.65
C ASN A 441 16.59 42.58 -27.08
N LYS A 442 16.05 41.50 -26.49
CA LYS A 442 14.76 41.50 -25.78
C LYS A 442 14.70 42.36 -24.51
N ARG A 443 15.84 42.85 -24.01
CA ARG A 443 15.91 43.76 -22.84
C ARG A 443 15.95 45.25 -23.22
N ASN A 444 16.22 45.55 -24.49
CA ASN A 444 16.33 46.91 -25.02
C ASN A 444 15.04 47.39 -25.71
N ASP A 445 14.06 46.49 -25.89
CA ASP A 445 12.65 46.78 -26.19
C ASP A 445 11.82 46.67 -24.90
#